data_AF-A0A3S1R502-F1
#
_entry.id   AF-A0A3S1R502-F1
#
_cell.length_a   1.000
_cell.length_b   1.000
_cell.length_c   1.000
_cell.angle_alpha   90.00
_cell.angle_beta   90.00
_cell.angle_gamma   90.00
#
_symmetry.space_group_name_H-M   'P 1'
#
loop_
_entity.id
_entity.type
_entity.pdbx_description
1 polymer ?
#
loop_
_entity_poly.entity_id
_entity_poly.type
_entity_poly.pdbx_seq_one_letter_code
_entity_poly.pdbx_strand_id
1 'polypeptide(L)' 'AVLGNDDPGDTAFVGHGGVGTLLLLSLTGRAISREADQPAGGGNYFAYDIGAHSLIHGWRPIDRASPRLDD' A
#
# COMPACT_ATOMS: atom_id res chain seq x y z
N ALA A 1 10.54 -8.28 -8.61
CA ALA A 1 11.40 -8.72 -7.49
C ALA A 1 10.88 -10.05 -6.99
N VAL A 2 11.74 -11.03 -6.72
CA VAL A 2 11.34 -12.25 -6.01
C VAL A 2 11.71 -12.01 -4.56
N LEU A 3 10.70 -11.86 -3.69
CA LEU A 3 10.92 -11.82 -2.25
C LEU A 3 11.10 -13.26 -1.79
N GLY A 4 12.31 -13.60 -1.34
CA GLY A 4 12.59 -14.85 -0.66
C GLY A 4 13.13 -14.50 0.71
N ASN A 5 12.30 -14.72 1.73
CA ASN A 5 12.68 -15.06 3.09
C ASN A 5 11.40 -15.25 3.91
N ASP A 6 11.30 -16.39 4.61
CA ASP A 6 10.22 -16.71 5.55
C ASP A 6 10.35 -15.96 6.89
N ASP A 7 10.92 -14.75 6.88
CA ASP A 7 11.12 -13.95 8.08
C ASP A 7 9.79 -13.29 8.48
N PRO A 8 9.35 -13.32 9.74
CA PRO A 8 7.98 -12.99 10.15
C PRO A 8 7.67 -11.49 10.20
N GLY A 9 8.28 -10.68 9.33
CA GLY A 9 8.13 -9.22 9.29
C GLY A 9 7.29 -8.72 8.11
N ASP A 10 6.70 -7.53 8.28
CA ASP A 10 6.02 -6.83 7.19
C ASP A 10 7.01 -6.36 6.12
N THR A 11 6.63 -6.48 4.84
CA THR A 11 7.46 -6.01 3.72
C THR A 11 6.90 -4.73 3.11
N ALA A 12 7.78 -3.74 2.92
CA ALA A 12 7.45 -2.49 2.23
C ALA A 12 8.05 -2.43 0.83
N PHE A 13 7.22 -2.10 -0.16
CA PHE A 13 7.68 -1.70 -1.50
C PHE A 13 7.71 -0.17 -1.59
N VAL A 14 8.87 0.40 -1.93
CA VAL A 14 9.05 1.85 -2.09
C VAL A 14 9.30 2.16 -3.56
N GLY A 15 8.51 3.06 -4.14
CA GLY A 15 8.56 3.34 -5.58
C GLY A 15 7.70 4.51 -6.01
N HIS A 16 7.26 4.49 -7.27
CA HIS A 16 6.54 5.58 -7.90
C HIS A 16 5.01 5.42 -7.78
N GLY A 17 4.32 6.55 -7.65
CA GLY A 17 2.86 6.60 -7.50
C GLY A 17 2.09 5.84 -8.59
N GLY A 18 2.40 6.10 -9.86
CA GLY A 18 1.65 5.49 -10.97
C GLY A 18 1.67 3.96 -10.96
N VAL A 19 2.84 3.34 -10.78
CA VAL A 19 2.93 1.87 -10.67
C VAL A 19 2.37 1.36 -9.34
N GLY A 20 2.44 2.16 -8.27
CA GLY A 20 1.74 1.88 -7.01
C GLY A 20 0.21 1.85 -7.18
N THR A 21 -0.36 2.77 -7.96
CA THR A 21 -1.78 2.79 -8.32
C THR A 21 -2.16 1.53 -9.09
N LEU A 22 -1.35 1.12 -10.08
CA LEU A 22 -1.59 -0.10 -10.84
C LEU A 22 -1.58 -1.35 -9.93
N LEU A 23 -0.62 -1.41 -8.99
CA LEU A 23 -0.56 -2.49 -8.01
C LEU A 23 -1.81 -2.49 -7.12
N LEU A 24 -2.23 -1.34 -6.60
CA LEU A 24 -3.44 -1.22 -5.78
C LEU A 24 -4.69 -1.69 -6.54
N LEU A 25 -4.87 -1.27 -7.80
CA LEU A 25 -6.01 -1.68 -8.62
C LEU A 25 -5.99 -3.18 -8.92
N SER A 26 -4.80 -3.73 -9.21
CA SER A 26 -4.60 -5.17 -9.41
C SER A 26 -4.97 -5.97 -8.16
N LEU A 27 -4.50 -5.56 -6.97
CA LEU A 27 -4.77 -6.24 -5.69
C LEU A 27 -6.23 -6.15 -5.26
N THR A 28 -6.98 -5.17 -5.77
CA THR A 28 -8.39 -4.94 -5.44
C THR A 28 -9.35 -5.32 -6.57
N GLY A 29 -8.86 -5.93 -7.66
CA GLY A 29 -9.69 -6.38 -8.78
C GLY A 29 -10.41 -5.25 -9.53
N ARG A 30 -9.85 -4.03 -9.51
CA ARG A 30 -10.44 -2.85 -10.15
C ARG A 30 -9.82 -2.59 -11.53
N ALA A 31 -10.61 -2.03 -12.45
CA ALA A 31 -10.11 -1.61 -13.76
C ALA A 31 -9.04 -0.52 -13.63
N ILE A 32 -8.10 -0.48 -14.58
CA ILE A 32 -7.05 0.55 -14.64
C ILE A 32 -7.71 1.93 -14.77
N SER A 33 -7.50 2.80 -13.79
CA SER A 33 -8.04 4.16 -13.75
C SER A 33 -7.15 5.08 -12.91
N ARG A 34 -7.08 6.36 -13.29
CA ARG A 34 -6.37 7.40 -12.53
C ARG A 34 -7.13 7.90 -11.30
N GLU A 35 -8.39 7.51 -11.13
CA GLU A 35 -9.20 7.84 -9.95
C GLU A 35 -8.62 7.30 -8.64
N ALA A 36 -7.76 6.27 -8.72
CA ALA A 36 -7.08 5.67 -7.58
C ALA A 36 -5.66 6.22 -7.36
N ASP A 37 -5.25 7.25 -8.09
CA ASP A 37 -3.94 7.89 -7.90
C ASP A 37 -3.77 8.36 -6.45
N GLN A 38 -2.55 8.22 -5.92
CA GLN A 38 -2.22 8.77 -4.62
C GLN A 38 -2.41 10.31 -4.60
N PRO A 39 -2.65 10.91 -3.42
CA PRO A 39 -2.65 12.36 -3.27
C PRO A 39 -1.37 13.03 -3.80
N ALA A 40 -1.51 14.28 -4.24
CA ALA A 40 -0.37 15.10 -4.66
C ALA A 40 0.62 15.33 -3.50
N GLY A 41 1.90 15.47 -3.84
CA GLY A 41 2.98 15.65 -2.86
C GLY A 41 3.81 14.39 -2.61
N GLY A 42 3.34 13.22 -3.03
CA GLY A 42 4.04 11.95 -2.80
C GLY A 42 4.00 11.54 -1.33
N GLY A 43 4.84 10.55 -0.95
CA GLY A 43 4.94 10.12 0.45
C GLY A 43 3.68 9.43 0.98
N ASN A 44 2.92 8.73 0.14
CA ASN A 44 1.77 7.94 0.57
C ASN A 44 2.07 6.44 0.51
N TYR A 45 1.35 5.68 1.32
CA TYR A 45 1.35 4.21 1.31
C TYR A 45 -0.07 3.68 1.41
N PHE A 46 -0.29 2.47 0.91
CA PHE A 46 -1.45 1.65 1.22
C PHE A 46 -0.96 0.36 1.87
N ALA A 47 -1.82 -0.30 2.65
CA ALA A 47 -1.48 -1.55 3.32
C ALA A 47 -2.42 -2.65 2.84
N TYR A 48 -1.87 -3.82 2.55
CA TYR A 48 -2.58 -4.98 2.01
C TYR A 48 -2.14 -6.22 2.78
N ASP A 49 -3.12 -7.01 3.22
CA ASP A 49 -2.89 -8.30 3.83
C ASP A 49 -2.82 -9.38 2.74
N ILE A 50 -1.64 -9.95 2.55
CA ILE A 50 -1.39 -11.01 1.57
C ILE A 50 -2.05 -12.32 2.00
N GLY A 51 -2.16 -12.64 3.29
CA GLY A 51 -2.82 -13.85 3.75
C GLY A 51 -4.34 -13.79 3.59
N ALA A 52 -4.93 -12.63 3.89
CA ALA A 52 -6.37 -12.41 3.79
C ALA A 52 -6.83 -11.95 2.39
N HIS A 53 -5.90 -11.69 1.47
CA HIS A 53 -6.16 -11.06 0.17
C HIS A 53 -7.05 -9.81 0.26
N SER A 54 -6.76 -8.92 1.20
CA SER A 54 -7.62 -7.76 1.49
C SER A 54 -6.85 -6.47 1.69
N LEU A 55 -7.44 -5.36 1.26
CA LEU A 55 -6.89 -4.03 1.50
C LEU A 55 -7.18 -3.61 2.94
N ILE A 56 -6.14 -3.37 3.73
CA ILE A 56 -6.26 -2.87 5.11
C ILE A 56 -6.68 -1.40 5.07
N HIS A 57 -5.99 -0.60 4.25
CA HIS A 57 -6.39 0.78 3.94
C HIS A 57 -5.80 1.26 2.61
N GLY A 58 -6.48 2.21 1.96
CA GLY A 58 -5.97 2.91 0.77
C GLY A 58 -4.84 3.90 1.08
N TRP A 59 -4.53 4.78 0.12
CA TRP A 59 -3.46 5.76 0.26
C TRP A 59 -3.62 6.63 1.52
N ARG A 60 -2.56 6.67 2.32
CA ARG A 60 -2.40 7.54 3.48
C ARG A 60 -1.00 8.16 3.46
N PRO A 61 -0.84 9.41 3.94
CA PRO A 61 0.48 10.00 4.15
C PRO A 61 1.29 9.16 5.15
N ILE A 62 2.56 8.90 4.84
CA ILE A 62 3.47 8.09 5.68
C ILE A 62 3.93 8.84 6.94
N ASP A 63 3.97 10.16 6.88
CA ASP A 63 4.45 11.04 7.95
C ASP A 63 3.37 11.38 8.99
N ARG A 64 2.12 10.96 8.75
CA ARG A 64 1.06 11.10 9.74
C ARG A 64 1.18 9.99 10.78
N ALA A 65 1.53 10.36 12.00
CA ALA A 65 1.56 9.43 13.13
C ALA A 65 0.21 8.70 13.25
N SER A 66 0.26 7.36 13.21
CA SER A 66 -0.87 6.55 13.68
C SER A 66 -1.08 6.84 15.17
N PRO A 67 -2.32 6.90 15.66
CA PRO A 67 -2.56 6.87 17.10
C PRO A 67 -1.81 5.66 17.67
N ARG A 68 -1.00 5.87 18.71
CA ARG A 68 -0.41 4.74 19.44
C ARG A 68 -1.58 3.89 19.95
N LEU A 69 -1.50 2.57 19.77
CA LEU A 69 -2.51 1.62 20.27
C LEU A 69 -2.37 1.36 21.78
N ASP A 70 -1.77 2.30 22.51
CA ASP A 70 -1.46 2.17 23.93
C ASP A 70 -2.12 3.34 24.68
N ASP A 71 -3.41 3.19 24.99
CA ASP A 71 -4.13 3.82 26.12
C ASP A 71 -5.18 2.82 26.64
#